data_AF-A0A8S3WM44-F1
#
_entry.id   AF-A0A8S3WM44-F1
#
_cell.length_a   1.000
_cell.length_b   1.000
_cell.length_c   1.000
_cell.angle_alpha   90.00
_cell.angle_beta   90.00
_cell.angle_gamma   90.00
#
_symmetry.space_group_name_H-M   'P 1'
#
loop_
_entity.id
_entity.type
_entity.pdbx_description
1 polymer ?
#
loop_
_entity_poly.entity_id
_entity_poly.type
_entity_poly.pdbx_seq_one_letter_code
_entity_poly.pdbx_strand_id
1 'polypeptide(L)'
;MAMEKEQLTTKNIELFNVQDIDNYVKDITKVFKHKGIPKTYIPWWNSELETLNLGVIKLHHIIQAMKRSRKPLYRVLLERKQLKQEYLDDIRKASTEHFKEFRNKQGKEDVWSLTNRLLKNSPQPVLPSTIRVTPANFTTTSKETAYVLLNKFYPNDTEDDTEKQKLLRQSVYYEQNTSDDRFFTEEEVIDCLKTISPNKAPGSNHLTADICFAFTTIYKNRHR
;
A
#
# COMPACT_ATOMS: atom_id res chain seq x y z
N MET A 1 -48.95 -20.57 6.72
CA MET A 1 -48.10 -20.79 7.93
C MET A 1 -46.91 -19.81 7.89
N ALA A 2 -47.18 -18.51 7.78
CA ALA A 2 -46.18 -17.47 7.50
C ALA A 2 -46.47 -16.19 8.31
N MET A 3 -46.92 -16.35 9.55
CA MET A 3 -47.32 -15.23 10.42
C MET A 3 -46.63 -15.23 11.79
N GLU A 4 -45.63 -16.08 12.01
CA GLU A 4 -45.03 -16.27 13.34
C GLU A 4 -43.61 -15.69 13.48
N LYS A 5 -42.96 -15.27 12.38
CA LYS A 5 -41.57 -14.79 12.40
C LYS A 5 -41.41 -13.26 12.55
N GLU A 6 -42.47 -12.47 12.38
CA GLU A 6 -42.38 -11.00 12.42
C GLU A 6 -42.62 -10.40 13.80
N GLN A 7 -43.14 -11.18 14.78
CA GLN A 7 -43.42 -10.68 16.12
C GLN A 7 -42.23 -10.75 17.10
N LEU A 8 -41.12 -11.39 16.70
CA LEU A 8 -39.93 -11.58 17.54
C LEU A 8 -38.94 -10.41 17.51
N THR A 9 -39.07 -9.48 16.57
CA THR A 9 -38.17 -8.32 16.44
C THR A 9 -38.64 -7.08 17.20
N THR A 10 -39.95 -6.87 17.33
CA THR A 10 -40.51 -5.66 17.96
C THR A 10 -40.72 -5.78 19.48
N LYS A 11 -40.89 -7.00 20.01
CA LYS A 11 -41.11 -7.24 21.45
C LYS A 11 -39.89 -7.01 22.36
N ASN A 12 -38.69 -6.87 21.81
CA ASN A 12 -37.47 -6.68 22.61
C ASN A 12 -37.11 -5.20 22.86
N ILE A 13 -37.83 -4.25 22.26
CA ILE A 13 -37.54 -2.82 22.42
C ILE A 13 -38.25 -2.24 23.66
N GLU A 14 -39.38 -2.84 24.08
CA GLU A 14 -40.19 -2.35 25.22
C GLU A 14 -39.66 -2.77 26.60
N LEU A 15 -38.54 -3.50 26.66
CA LEU A 15 -37.98 -4.05 27.91
C LEU A 15 -36.73 -3.32 28.42
N PHE A 16 -36.26 -2.29 27.72
CA PHE A 16 -35.11 -1.52 28.19
C PHE A 16 -35.57 -0.26 28.91
N ASN A 17 -35.44 -0.28 30.23
CA ASN A 17 -35.57 0.91 31.06
C ASN A 17 -34.57 1.97 30.58
N VAL A 18 -35.00 3.22 30.44
CA VAL A 18 -34.16 4.35 30.02
C VAL A 18 -32.92 4.45 30.91
N GLN A 19 -33.06 4.13 32.20
CA GLN A 19 -31.97 4.10 33.15
C GLN A 19 -30.89 3.07 32.81
N ASP A 20 -31.28 1.92 32.26
CA ASP A 20 -30.35 0.84 31.87
C ASP A 20 -29.62 1.19 30.58
N ILE A 21 -30.29 1.90 29.66
CA ILE A 21 -29.65 2.46 28.46
C ILE A 21 -28.62 3.52 28.88
N ASP A 22 -28.97 4.42 29.80
CA ASP A 22 -28.04 5.44 30.30
C ASP A 22 -26.85 4.83 31.02
N ASN A 23 -27.07 3.77 31.80
CA ASN A 23 -25.98 3.02 32.45
C ASN A 23 -25.09 2.32 31.42
N TYR A 24 -25.67 1.72 30.38
CA TYR A 24 -24.93 1.06 29.31
C TYR A 24 -24.11 2.06 28.48
N VAL A 25 -24.70 3.22 28.15
CA VAL A 25 -23.99 4.33 27.47
C VAL A 25 -22.88 4.87 28.37
N LYS A 26 -23.09 4.96 29.69
CA LYS A 26 -22.06 5.38 30.64
C LYS A 26 -20.91 4.39 30.75
N ASP A 27 -21.18 3.09 30.70
CA ASP A 27 -20.15 2.05 30.73
C ASP A 27 -19.39 1.97 29.40
N ILE A 28 -20.08 2.10 28.27
CA ILE A 28 -19.50 2.25 26.94
C ILE A 28 -18.60 3.48 26.89
N THR A 29 -19.09 4.65 27.31
CA THR A 29 -18.30 5.88 27.32
C THR A 29 -17.13 5.82 28.29
N LYS A 30 -17.18 5.00 29.34
CA LYS A 30 -16.05 4.75 30.24
C LYS A 30 -14.97 3.86 29.58
N VAL A 31 -15.37 2.91 28.72
CA VAL A 31 -14.45 2.13 27.89
C VAL A 31 -13.80 3.01 26.80
N PHE A 32 -14.58 3.94 26.23
CA PHE A 32 -14.12 4.90 25.22
C PHE A 32 -13.48 6.16 25.79
N LYS A 33 -13.49 6.39 27.11
CA LYS A 33 -12.65 7.39 27.77
C LYS A 33 -11.21 6.96 27.55
N HIS A 34 -10.67 7.45 26.43
CA HIS A 34 -9.31 7.24 25.98
C HIS A 34 -8.38 7.34 27.18
N LYS A 35 -7.79 6.21 27.60
CA LYS A 35 -6.43 6.26 28.12
C LYS A 35 -5.67 6.98 27.01
N GLY A 36 -5.28 8.23 27.26
CA GLY A 36 -4.63 9.06 26.25
C GLY A 36 -3.59 8.19 25.55
N ILE A 37 -3.63 8.16 24.21
CA ILE A 37 -2.71 7.35 23.42
C ILE A 37 -1.33 7.62 23.99
N PRO A 38 -0.65 6.62 24.57
CA PRO A 38 0.66 6.85 25.17
C PRO A 38 1.51 7.48 24.07
N LYS A 39 2.14 8.62 24.37
CA LYS A 39 2.97 9.33 23.39
C LYS A 39 3.85 8.31 22.71
N THR A 40 3.70 8.20 21.39
CA THR A 40 4.46 7.25 20.59
C THR A 40 5.93 7.57 20.79
N TYR A 41 6.62 6.70 21.53
CA TYR A 41 8.04 6.83 21.73
C TYR A 41 8.72 6.67 20.38
N ILE A 42 9.42 7.70 19.93
CA ILE A 42 10.17 7.68 18.68
C ILE A 42 11.54 7.07 19.01
N PRO A 43 11.84 5.85 18.55
CA PRO A 43 13.01 5.09 19.02
C PRO A 43 14.36 5.65 18.55
N TRP A 44 14.36 6.52 17.55
CA TRP A 44 15.54 7.19 17.00
C TRP A 44 15.71 8.63 17.49
N TRP A 45 14.87 9.09 18.42
CA TRP A 45 15.00 10.42 19.01
C TRP A 45 16.17 10.44 20.00
N ASN A 46 17.07 11.40 19.85
CA ASN A 46 18.27 11.54 20.67
C ASN A 46 18.32 12.92 21.36
N SER A 47 19.23 13.10 22.32
CA SER A 47 19.37 14.36 23.07
C SER A 47 19.88 15.53 22.22
N GLU A 48 20.62 15.24 21.16
CA GLU A 48 21.14 16.25 20.22
C GLU A 48 20.00 16.87 19.40
N LEU A 49 19.11 16.03 18.86
CA LEU A 49 17.88 16.44 18.16
C LEU A 49 16.95 17.22 19.08
N GLU A 50 16.82 16.81 20.36
CA GLU A 50 16.05 17.57 21.34
C GLU A 50 16.63 18.98 21.53
N THR A 51 17.96 19.08 21.65
CA THR A 51 18.65 20.38 21.80
C THR A 51 18.43 21.28 20.59
N LEU A 52 18.55 20.74 19.37
CA LEU A 52 18.29 21.46 18.13
C LEU A 52 16.82 21.89 18.02
N ASN A 53 15.88 21.00 18.34
CA ASN A 53 14.45 21.29 18.35
C ASN A 53 14.11 22.44 19.31
N LEU A 54 14.62 22.38 20.55
CA LEU A 54 14.46 23.44 21.55
C LEU A 54 15.07 24.77 21.05
N GLY A 55 16.21 24.73 20.38
CA GLY A 55 16.82 25.90 19.74
C GLY A 55 15.92 26.53 18.66
N VAL A 56 15.35 25.72 17.77
CA VAL A 56 14.42 26.17 16.73
C VAL A 56 13.14 26.77 17.34
N ILE A 57 12.59 26.15 18.39
CA ILE A 57 11.43 26.64 19.13
C ILE A 57 11.75 27.97 19.81
N LYS A 58 12.91 28.08 20.46
CA LYS A 58 13.36 29.34 21.09
C LYS A 58 13.46 30.47 20.08
N LEU A 59 14.10 30.25 18.94
CA LEU A 59 14.20 31.24 17.86
C LEU A 59 12.81 31.60 17.30
N HIS A 60 11.90 30.63 17.20
CA HIS A 60 10.51 30.91 16.82
C HIS A 60 9.84 31.89 17.79
N HIS A 61 9.96 31.67 19.10
CA HIS A 61 9.40 32.58 20.11
C HIS A 61 10.04 33.97 20.07
N ILE A 62 11.36 34.05 19.89
CA ILE A 62 12.08 35.32 19.74
C ILE A 62 11.56 36.10 18.53
N ILE A 63 11.39 35.44 17.38
CA ILE A 63 10.83 36.06 16.17
C ILE A 63 9.42 36.61 16.43
N GLN A 64 8.56 35.85 17.11
CA GLN A 64 7.20 36.30 17.40
C GLN A 64 7.19 37.50 18.37
N ALA A 65 8.08 37.51 19.38
CA ALA A 65 8.25 38.66 20.26
C ALA A 65 8.76 39.89 19.51
N MET A 66 9.79 39.74 18.66
CA MET A 66 10.35 40.83 17.87
C MET A 66 9.37 41.40 16.83
N LYS A 67 8.53 40.55 16.22
CA LYS A 67 7.44 40.99 15.35
C LYS A 67 6.45 41.89 16.08
N ARG A 68 6.07 41.54 17.31
CA ARG A 68 5.20 42.38 18.15
C ARG A 68 5.85 43.72 18.48
N SER A 69 7.16 43.75 18.72
CA SER A 69 7.91 44.97 19.02
C SER A 69 8.43 45.74 17.79
N ARG A 70 8.07 45.35 16.56
CA ARG A 70 8.54 45.95 15.28
C ARG A 70 10.07 46.10 15.17
N LYS A 71 10.83 45.19 15.77
CA LYS A 71 12.30 45.17 15.69
C LYS A 71 12.77 44.55 14.37
N PRO A 72 13.98 44.90 13.87
CA PRO A 72 14.53 44.26 12.67
C PRO A 72 14.76 42.76 12.89
N LEU A 73 14.24 41.94 11.97
CA LEU A 73 14.18 40.47 12.11
C LEU A 73 15.24 39.71 11.30
N TYR A 74 15.96 40.40 10.41
CA TYR A 74 16.80 39.78 9.37
C TYR A 74 17.78 38.74 9.94
N ARG A 75 18.54 39.11 10.98
CA ARG A 75 19.55 38.23 11.59
C ARG A 75 18.93 36.96 12.20
N VAL A 76 17.84 37.11 12.96
CA VAL A 76 17.18 35.98 13.65
C VAL A 76 16.46 35.06 12.67
N LEU A 77 15.96 35.60 11.55
CA LEU A 77 15.37 34.78 10.48
C LEU A 77 16.43 33.93 9.77
N LEU A 78 17.62 34.50 9.52
CA LEU A 78 18.74 33.77 8.93
C LEU A 78 19.22 32.65 9.87
N GLU A 79 19.41 32.97 11.15
CA GLU A 79 19.81 32.01 12.20
C GLU A 79 18.79 30.87 12.32
N ARG A 80 17.49 31.19 12.37
CA ARG A 80 16.43 30.17 12.39
C ARG A 80 16.45 29.30 11.14
N LYS A 81 16.72 29.89 9.96
CA LYS A 81 16.78 29.14 8.70
C LYS A 81 17.92 28.12 8.74
N GLN A 82 19.11 28.53 9.18
CA GLN A 82 20.28 27.68 9.31
C GLN A 82 20.05 26.56 10.32
N LEU A 83 19.64 26.90 11.55
CA LEU A 83 19.40 25.90 12.61
C LEU A 83 18.28 24.92 12.25
N LYS A 84 17.23 25.39 11.56
CA LYS A 84 16.16 24.51 11.08
C LYS A 84 16.66 23.55 10.00
N GLN A 85 17.57 23.99 9.13
CA GLN A 85 18.14 23.14 8.10
C GLN A 85 18.99 22.03 8.72
N GLU A 86 19.88 22.40 9.66
CA GLU A 86 20.68 21.46 10.45
C GLU A 86 19.81 20.43 11.18
N TYR A 87 18.79 20.89 11.91
CA TYR A 87 17.82 20.01 12.57
C TYR A 87 17.14 19.02 11.61
N LEU A 88 16.72 19.48 10.42
CA LEU A 88 16.07 18.61 9.44
C LEU A 88 17.04 17.59 8.85
N ASP A 89 18.29 17.97 8.62
CA ASP A 89 19.31 17.08 8.09
C ASP A 89 19.67 15.99 9.11
N ASP A 90 19.78 16.35 10.39
CA ASP A 90 20.01 15.41 11.49
C ASP A 90 18.82 14.47 11.74
N ILE A 91 17.57 14.95 11.61
CA ILE A 91 16.40 14.06 11.66
C ILE A 91 16.49 12.99 10.57
N ARG A 92 16.80 13.40 9.33
CA ARG A 92 16.90 12.45 8.21
C ARG A 92 18.01 11.44 8.46
N LYS A 93 19.15 11.90 8.98
CA LYS A 93 20.29 11.05 9.32
C LYS A 93 19.92 10.03 10.40
N ALA A 94 19.42 10.48 11.55
CA ALA A 94 19.06 9.62 12.69
C ALA A 94 17.98 8.60 12.31
N SER A 95 16.94 9.03 11.59
CA SER A 95 15.88 8.12 11.10
C SER A 95 16.44 7.07 10.14
N THR A 96 17.31 7.47 9.20
CA THR A 96 17.91 6.55 8.23
C THR A 96 18.88 5.57 8.88
N GLU A 97 19.70 6.04 9.82
CA GLU A 97 20.64 5.20 10.58
C GLU A 97 19.90 4.19 11.42
N HIS A 98 18.87 4.62 12.16
CA HIS A 98 18.03 3.71 12.92
C HIS A 98 17.33 2.69 12.02
N PHE A 99 16.84 3.09 10.84
CA PHE A 99 16.25 2.14 9.90
C PHE A 99 17.27 1.14 9.35
N LYS A 100 18.51 1.57 9.08
CA LYS A 100 19.62 0.67 8.71
C LYS A 100 19.94 -0.31 9.83
N GLU A 101 20.06 0.17 11.06
CA GLU A 101 20.26 -0.69 12.24
C GLU A 101 19.13 -1.67 12.44
N PHE A 102 17.88 -1.21 12.33
CA PHE A 102 16.70 -2.06 12.41
C PHE A 102 16.79 -3.19 11.39
N ARG A 103 17.03 -2.86 10.11
CA ARG A 103 17.21 -3.88 9.05
C ARG A 103 18.35 -4.85 9.34
N ASN A 104 19.44 -4.39 9.93
CA ASN A 104 20.58 -5.25 10.27
C ASN A 104 20.31 -6.13 11.51
N LYS A 105 19.48 -5.67 12.46
CA LYS A 105 19.06 -6.43 13.65
C LYS A 105 18.07 -7.54 13.33
N GLN A 106 17.30 -7.40 12.24
CA GLN A 106 16.34 -8.37 11.75
C GLN A 106 17.04 -9.63 11.17
N GLY A 107 17.61 -10.46 12.06
CA GLY A 107 18.11 -11.80 11.73
C GLY A 107 16.99 -12.83 11.54
N LYS A 108 17.33 -14.02 11.00
CA LYS A 108 16.37 -15.11 10.69
C LYS A 108 15.49 -15.52 11.88
N GLU A 109 16.04 -15.42 13.09
CA GLU A 109 15.36 -15.72 14.37
C GLU A 109 14.45 -14.57 14.84
N ASP A 110 14.86 -13.30 14.66
CA ASP A 110 14.24 -12.15 15.33
C ASP A 110 12.95 -11.68 14.65
N VAL A 111 12.95 -11.59 13.31
CA VAL A 111 11.81 -11.11 12.49
C VAL A 111 10.54 -11.91 12.75
N TRP A 112 10.72 -13.23 12.86
CA TRP A 112 9.61 -14.16 13.02
C TRP A 112 9.33 -14.50 14.48
N SER A 113 10.26 -14.21 15.42
CA SER A 113 10.05 -14.52 16.84
C SER A 113 8.81 -13.85 17.41
N LEU A 114 8.61 -12.57 17.11
CA LEU A 114 7.47 -11.78 17.61
C LEU A 114 6.16 -12.28 17.01
N THR A 115 6.13 -12.44 15.68
CA THR A 115 4.97 -12.95 14.96
C THR A 115 4.62 -14.36 15.40
N ASN A 116 5.61 -15.25 15.54
CA ASN A 116 5.42 -16.61 16.05
C ASN A 116 4.95 -16.63 17.50
N ARG A 117 5.44 -15.73 18.36
CA ARG A 117 4.95 -15.59 19.74
C ARG A 117 3.49 -15.12 19.80
N LEU A 118 3.10 -14.19 18.92
CA LEU A 118 1.72 -13.72 18.81
C LEU A 118 0.81 -14.82 18.25
N LEU A 119 1.27 -15.57 17.25
CA LEU A 119 0.52 -16.67 16.64
C LEU A 119 0.39 -17.90 17.55
N LYS A 120 1.39 -18.19 18.40
CA LYS A 120 1.33 -19.28 19.39
C LYS A 120 0.13 -19.17 20.33
N ASN A 121 -0.29 -17.94 20.64
CA ASN A 121 -1.41 -17.67 21.53
C ASN A 121 -2.74 -17.45 20.78
N SER A 122 -2.71 -17.49 19.44
CA SER A 122 -3.91 -17.40 18.63
C SER A 122 -4.63 -18.75 18.61
N PRO A 123 -5.96 -18.80 18.82
CA PRO A 123 -6.70 -20.03 18.62
C PRO A 123 -6.48 -20.50 17.18
N GLN A 124 -5.93 -21.71 17.02
CA GLN A 124 -5.76 -22.30 15.70
C GLN A 124 -7.12 -22.35 15.01
N PRO A 125 -7.25 -21.83 13.79
CA PRO A 125 -8.51 -21.91 13.07
C PRO A 125 -8.88 -23.38 12.93
N VAL A 126 -10.04 -23.77 13.45
CA VAL A 126 -10.58 -25.11 13.26
C VAL A 126 -10.83 -25.27 11.77
N LEU A 127 -9.98 -26.02 11.10
CA LEU A 127 -10.12 -26.28 9.68
C LEU A 127 -11.44 -27.04 9.47
N PRO A 128 -12.34 -26.56 8.59
CA PRO A 128 -13.57 -27.28 8.30
C PRO A 128 -13.23 -28.64 7.70
N SER A 129 -13.67 -29.71 8.36
CA SER A 129 -13.40 -31.09 7.98
C SER A 129 -14.19 -31.55 6.76
N THR A 130 -15.25 -30.82 6.41
CA THR A 130 -16.18 -31.14 5.32
C THR A 130 -16.37 -29.93 4.41
N ILE A 131 -16.54 -30.20 3.12
CA ILE A 131 -16.78 -29.19 2.08
C ILE A 131 -18.16 -29.42 1.49
N ARG A 132 -18.87 -28.33 1.23
CA ARG A 132 -20.17 -28.37 0.56
C ARG A 132 -19.97 -28.60 -0.93
N VAL A 133 -20.36 -29.77 -1.43
CA VAL A 133 -20.21 -30.13 -2.87
C VAL A 133 -21.41 -29.61 -3.67
N THR A 134 -22.61 -29.74 -3.10
CA THR A 134 -23.87 -29.26 -3.68
C THR A 134 -24.72 -28.60 -2.60
N PRO A 135 -25.77 -27.84 -2.95
CA PRO A 135 -26.60 -27.15 -1.96
C PRO A 135 -27.17 -28.07 -0.87
N ALA A 136 -27.36 -29.35 -1.17
CA ALA A 136 -27.91 -30.34 -0.24
C ALA A 136 -26.87 -31.34 0.32
N ASN A 137 -25.61 -31.32 -0.13
CA ASN A 137 -24.66 -32.38 0.23
C ASN A 137 -23.27 -31.85 0.66
N PHE A 138 -22.70 -32.51 1.67
CA PHE A 138 -21.37 -32.25 2.21
C PHE A 138 -20.50 -33.49 2.08
N THR A 139 -19.19 -33.30 1.92
CA THR A 139 -18.25 -34.42 1.95
C THR A 139 -18.24 -35.08 3.32
N THR A 140 -18.16 -36.41 3.35
CA THR A 140 -18.18 -37.19 4.59
C THR A 140 -16.78 -37.69 4.96
N THR A 141 -15.92 -37.90 3.97
CA THR A 141 -14.57 -38.45 4.15
C THR A 141 -13.49 -37.47 3.70
N SER A 142 -12.35 -37.44 4.39
CA SER A 142 -11.18 -36.63 4.01
C SER A 142 -10.72 -36.85 2.56
N LYS A 143 -10.77 -38.10 2.07
CA LYS A 143 -10.45 -38.46 0.67
C LYS A 143 -11.40 -37.79 -0.33
N GLU A 144 -12.68 -37.73 0.00
CA GLU A 144 -13.71 -37.08 -0.82
C GLU A 144 -13.49 -35.55 -0.84
N THR A 145 -13.22 -34.97 0.34
CA THR A 145 -12.85 -33.55 0.49
C THR A 145 -11.63 -33.20 -0.38
N ALA A 146 -10.58 -34.03 -0.33
CA ALA A 146 -9.37 -33.83 -1.13
C ALA A 146 -9.65 -33.93 -2.64
N TYR A 147 -10.48 -34.89 -3.06
CA TYR A 147 -10.86 -35.05 -4.47
C TYR A 147 -11.67 -33.87 -5.00
N VAL A 148 -12.61 -33.35 -4.20
CA VAL A 148 -13.41 -32.16 -4.54
C VAL A 148 -12.52 -30.92 -4.66
N LEU A 149 -11.59 -30.73 -3.72
CA LEU A 149 -10.62 -29.62 -3.77
C LEU A 149 -9.74 -29.71 -5.03
N LEU A 150 -9.20 -30.90 -5.31
CA LEU A 150 -8.32 -31.12 -6.44
C LEU A 150 -9.03 -30.78 -7.76
N ASN A 151 -10.23 -31.32 -7.98
CA ASN A 151 -10.99 -31.03 -9.20
C ASN A 151 -11.46 -29.57 -9.30
N LYS A 152 -11.67 -28.89 -8.18
CA LYS A 152 -12.13 -27.50 -8.17
C LYS A 152 -11.01 -26.52 -8.52
N PHE A 153 -9.81 -26.75 -7.96
CA PHE A 153 -8.65 -25.87 -8.16
C PHE A 153 -7.81 -26.28 -9.38
N TYR A 154 -7.83 -27.56 -9.72
CA TYR A 154 -7.12 -28.16 -10.84
C TYR A 154 -8.11 -29.00 -11.66
N PRO A 155 -9.07 -28.36 -12.34
CA PRO A 155 -9.90 -29.08 -13.29
C PRO A 155 -8.99 -29.70 -14.35
N ASN A 156 -9.38 -30.85 -14.90
CA ASN A 156 -8.65 -31.47 -16.00
C ASN A 156 -8.64 -30.48 -17.17
N ASP A 157 -7.49 -29.85 -17.36
CA ASP A 157 -7.20 -28.98 -18.47
C ASP A 157 -7.08 -29.87 -19.72
N THR A 158 -8.17 -29.99 -20.48
CA THR A 158 -8.10 -30.57 -21.81
C THR A 158 -7.20 -29.68 -22.66
N GLU A 159 -6.43 -30.26 -23.59
CA GLU A 159 -5.61 -29.51 -24.53
C GLU A 159 -6.37 -28.30 -25.07
N ASP A 160 -5.83 -27.12 -24.80
CA ASP A 160 -6.39 -25.80 -25.00
C ASP A 160 -6.39 -25.44 -26.50
N ASP A 161 -7.07 -26.29 -27.28
CA ASP A 161 -6.90 -26.49 -28.71
C ASP A 161 -8.24 -26.35 -29.45
N THR A 162 -9.18 -25.61 -28.86
CA THR A 162 -10.40 -25.21 -29.57
C THR A 162 -9.99 -24.42 -30.81
N GLU A 163 -10.61 -24.68 -31.97
CA GLU A 163 -10.34 -23.96 -33.22
C GLU A 163 -10.37 -22.43 -33.06
N LYS A 164 -11.25 -21.91 -32.21
CA LYS A 164 -11.28 -20.48 -31.85
C LYS A 164 -9.99 -19.98 -31.21
N GLN A 165 -9.41 -20.74 -30.28
CA GLN A 165 -8.15 -20.40 -29.61
C GLN A 165 -6.97 -20.49 -30.59
N LYS A 166 -6.98 -21.48 -31.50
CA LYS A 166 -5.99 -21.59 -32.59
C LYS A 166 -6.02 -20.37 -33.51
N LEU A 167 -7.21 -19.99 -33.98
CA LEU A 167 -7.40 -18.83 -34.86
C LEU A 167 -6.97 -17.52 -34.17
N LEU A 168 -7.29 -17.35 -32.88
CA LEU A 168 -6.87 -16.18 -32.12
C LEU A 168 -5.34 -16.11 -31.95
N ARG A 169 -4.68 -17.25 -31.68
CA ARG A 169 -3.21 -17.31 -31.60
C ARG A 169 -2.57 -17.00 -32.95
N GLN A 170 -3.16 -17.48 -34.05
CA GLN A 170 -2.69 -17.17 -35.40
C GLN A 170 -2.89 -15.69 -35.75
N SER A 171 -3.98 -15.06 -35.33
CA SER A 171 -4.25 -13.64 -35.65
C SER A 171 -3.25 -12.66 -35.02
N VAL A 172 -2.45 -13.09 -34.03
CA VAL A 172 -1.36 -12.26 -33.46
C VAL A 172 -0.16 -12.19 -34.41
N TYR A 173 0.05 -13.20 -35.26
CA TYR A 173 1.21 -13.27 -36.15
C TYR A 173 0.97 -12.61 -37.51
N TYR A 174 -0.28 -12.27 -37.85
CA TYR A 174 -0.64 -11.63 -39.11
C TYR A 174 -1.15 -10.22 -38.85
N GLU A 175 -0.46 -9.22 -39.39
CA GLU A 175 -0.92 -7.84 -39.38
C GLU A 175 -2.22 -7.73 -40.17
N GLN A 176 -3.25 -7.14 -39.56
CA GLN A 176 -4.52 -6.87 -40.24
C GLN A 176 -4.29 -5.71 -41.21
N ASN A 177 -4.10 -6.02 -42.49
CA ASN A 177 -3.94 -5.00 -43.54
C ASN A 177 -5.32 -4.49 -43.97
N THR A 178 -5.89 -3.57 -43.18
CA THR A 178 -7.17 -2.93 -43.51
C THR A 178 -6.91 -1.83 -44.54
N SER A 179 -7.74 -1.73 -45.58
CA SER A 179 -7.55 -0.75 -46.66
C SER A 179 -7.55 0.72 -46.21
N ASP A 180 -8.09 1.00 -45.04
CA ASP A 180 -8.21 2.35 -44.45
C ASP A 180 -7.09 2.69 -43.45
N ASP A 181 -6.13 1.79 -43.20
CA ASP A 181 -5.04 2.07 -42.27
C ASP A 181 -4.05 3.08 -42.85
N ARG A 182 -3.86 4.19 -42.12
CA ARG A 182 -2.91 5.23 -42.50
C ARG A 182 -1.52 4.87 -41.99
N PHE A 183 -0.50 5.23 -42.77
CA PHE A 183 0.88 5.14 -42.29
C PHE A 183 1.08 6.05 -41.08
N PHE A 184 1.87 5.57 -40.10
CA PHE A 184 2.29 6.39 -38.96
C PHE A 184 3.06 7.61 -39.45
N THR A 185 2.72 8.77 -38.89
CA THR A 185 3.46 10.00 -39.14
C THR A 185 4.73 10.04 -38.31
N GLU A 186 5.75 10.76 -38.78
CA GLU A 186 7.02 10.90 -38.05
C GLU A 186 6.81 11.56 -36.67
N GLU A 187 5.85 12.48 -36.56
CA GLU A 187 5.52 13.18 -35.32
C GLU A 187 4.94 12.21 -34.27
N GLU A 188 4.03 11.32 -34.69
CA GLU A 188 3.47 10.27 -33.83
C GLU A 188 4.58 9.32 -33.32
N VAL A 189 5.51 8.91 -34.19
CA VAL A 189 6.64 8.05 -33.79
C VAL A 189 7.53 8.75 -32.76
N ILE A 190 7.82 10.03 -32.95
CA ILE A 190 8.63 10.83 -32.01
C ILE A 190 7.94 10.96 -30.65
N ASP A 191 6.62 11.20 -30.63
CA ASP A 191 5.87 11.36 -29.39
C ASP A 191 5.71 10.03 -28.63
N CYS A 192 5.56 8.92 -29.34
CA CYS A 192 5.63 7.59 -28.74
C CYS A 192 7.00 7.35 -28.07
N LEU A 193 8.10 7.68 -28.73
CA LEU A 193 9.46 7.51 -28.17
C LEU A 193 9.69 8.34 -26.91
N LYS A 194 9.16 9.57 -26.84
CA LYS A 194 9.24 10.42 -25.62
C LYS A 194 8.49 9.83 -24.43
N THR A 195 7.43 9.08 -24.69
CA THR A 195 6.58 8.49 -23.63
C THR A 195 7.25 7.27 -22.99
N ILE A 196 8.22 6.64 -23.68
CA ILE A 196 8.93 5.48 -23.16
C ILE A 196 10.05 5.95 -22.23
N SER A 197 10.00 5.50 -20.97
CA SER A 197 11.07 5.80 -20.00
C SER A 197 12.42 5.24 -20.46
N PRO A 198 13.51 6.03 -20.42
CA PRO A 198 14.84 5.59 -20.82
C PRO A 198 15.43 4.52 -19.89
N ASN A 199 14.86 4.35 -18.70
CA ASN A 199 15.28 3.33 -17.72
C ASN A 199 14.54 2.00 -17.89
N LYS A 200 13.69 1.85 -18.91
CA LYS A 200 13.09 0.54 -19.22
C LYS A 200 14.15 -0.39 -19.77
N ALA A 201 14.01 -1.68 -19.45
CA ALA A 201 14.89 -2.70 -19.99
C ALA A 201 14.82 -2.71 -21.54
N PRO A 202 15.95 -2.89 -22.22
CA PRO A 202 15.97 -2.98 -23.66
C PRO A 202 15.21 -4.23 -24.12
N GLY A 203 14.59 -4.14 -25.31
CA GLY A 203 13.93 -5.29 -25.92
C GLY A 203 14.92 -6.36 -26.41
N SER A 204 14.42 -7.38 -27.10
CA SER A 204 15.23 -8.44 -27.75
C SER A 204 16.36 -7.89 -28.65
N ASN A 205 16.15 -6.69 -29.18
CA ASN A 205 17.08 -6.03 -30.08
C ASN A 205 18.19 -5.26 -29.35
N HIS A 206 18.22 -5.29 -28.00
CA HIS A 206 19.19 -4.60 -27.15
C HIS A 206 19.24 -3.07 -27.33
N LEU A 207 18.21 -2.48 -27.94
CA LEU A 207 18.05 -1.05 -28.13
C LEU A 207 17.15 -0.46 -27.04
N THR A 208 17.62 0.62 -26.43
CA THR A 208 16.88 1.39 -25.42
C THR A 208 16.21 2.61 -26.07
N ALA A 209 15.15 3.13 -25.45
CA ALA A 209 14.33 4.20 -26.02
C ALA A 209 15.11 5.52 -26.27
N ASP A 210 16.11 5.80 -25.46
CA ASP A 210 17.03 6.93 -25.61
C ASP A 210 17.89 6.83 -26.88
N ILE A 211 18.38 5.63 -27.21
CA ILE A 211 19.14 5.36 -28.44
C ILE A 211 18.25 5.61 -29.67
N CYS A 212 17.03 5.08 -29.65
CA CYS A 212 16.06 5.28 -30.73
C CYS A 212 15.70 6.76 -30.92
N PHE A 213 15.49 7.49 -29.82
CA PHE A 213 15.17 8.92 -29.86
C PHE A 213 16.35 9.79 -30.33
N ALA A 214 17.58 9.45 -29.92
CA ALA A 214 18.77 10.14 -30.39
C ALA A 214 18.95 9.96 -31.91
N PHE A 215 18.69 8.76 -32.43
CA PHE A 215 18.78 8.47 -33.86
C PHE A 215 17.81 9.32 -34.69
N THR A 216 16.55 9.42 -34.28
CA THR A 216 15.54 10.20 -35.02
C THR A 216 15.89 11.69 -35.06
N THR A 217 16.52 12.21 -33.99
CA THR A 217 16.95 13.62 -33.92
C THR A 217 18.18 13.89 -34.80
N ILE A 218 19.17 12.99 -34.81
CA ILE A 218 20.40 13.13 -35.60
C ILE A 218 20.12 13.00 -37.10
N TYR A 219 19.29 12.02 -37.49
CA TYR A 219 18.99 11.75 -38.90
C TYR A 219 18.24 12.92 -39.55
N LYS A 220 17.32 13.57 -38.81
CA LYS A 220 16.58 14.75 -39.26
C LYS A 220 17.47 15.95 -39.60
N ASN A 221 18.58 16.12 -38.88
CA ASN A 221 19.52 17.23 -39.10
C ASN A 221 20.49 16.98 -40.25
N ARG A 222 20.56 15.76 -40.78
CA ARG A 222 21.51 15.37 -41.83
C ARG A 222 20.91 15.42 -43.24
N HIS A 223 19.59 15.51 -43.35
CA HIS A 223 18.83 15.53 -44.61
C HIS A 223 18.04 16.85 -44.82
N ARG A 224 18.40 17.90 -44.10
CA ARG A 224 18.06 19.30 -44.42
C ARG A 224 19.28 20.00 -44.97
#